data_AF-A0A832VVC6-F1
#
_entry.id   AF-A0A832VVC6-F1
#
_cell.length_a   1.000
_cell.length_b   1.000
_cell.length_c   1.000
_cell.angle_alpha   90.00
_cell.angle_beta   90.00
_cell.angle_gamma   90.00
#
_symmetry.space_group_name_H-M   'P 1'
#
loop_
_entity.id
_entity.type
_entity.pdbx_description
1 polymer ?
#
loop_
_entity_poly.entity_id
_entity_poly.type
_entity_poly.pdbx_seq_one_letter_code
_entity_poly.pdbx_strand_id
1 'polypeptide(L)'
;MDLNRHDFQLKELIDRIQTNDTRLIALQVPEGLKMQALEMMDEIEEETAAKVILAADPCYGACDLVHDKMKMMGVELVAHMGHSQMNIESGMPTQFIDVTYDGDPEIDAVLPLLAQHRAIAESRLGQLEEDLSEEEAKERFLDAVGRVAPLKGTKLGLVGSIQHLHLIFDFKKRFEAAGYEVEVPVGGARLTFPGQVLGCNYSGDDDEIGHYLFLGSGDFHPIGLALHTGKPLAMLDPYTGDADEMGAERIERILRQRFGMIMSIQDSQTFAILIGEKPGQMRRTLALRLKRLLTKHGKKGYLLALEHIGPELINFYPVDAFVNTACPRIAIDDAVRYSKPLVTPFELEVALGEKKWETGYQFDEIP
;
A
#
# COMPACT_ATOMS: atom_id res chain seq x y z
N MET A 1 -1.83 -10.13 -20.17
CA MET A 1 -0.74 -9.14 -20.00
C MET A 1 0.10 -9.20 -21.27
N ASP A 2 0.26 -8.11 -21.99
CA ASP A 2 1.17 -8.05 -23.15
C ASP A 2 2.60 -7.93 -22.62
N LEU A 3 3.36 -9.02 -22.69
CA LEU A 3 4.67 -9.16 -22.06
C LEU A 3 5.76 -8.41 -22.84
N ASN A 4 5.52 -8.01 -24.09
CA ASN A 4 6.48 -7.27 -24.91
C ASN A 4 6.64 -5.80 -24.49
N ARG A 5 5.83 -5.33 -23.54
CA ARG A 5 5.82 -3.94 -23.06
C ARG A 5 6.43 -3.77 -21.66
N HIS A 6 6.97 -4.85 -21.09
CA HIS A 6 7.68 -4.78 -19.81
C HIS A 6 9.18 -4.76 -20.11
N ASP A 7 9.87 -3.72 -19.63
CA ASP A 7 11.34 -3.67 -19.69
C ASP A 7 11.91 -4.21 -18.39
N PHE A 8 12.59 -5.35 -18.48
CA PHE A 8 13.33 -5.96 -17.38
C PHE A 8 14.78 -5.53 -17.51
N GLN A 9 15.22 -4.59 -16.68
CA GLN A 9 16.54 -3.97 -16.75
C GLN A 9 17.68 -4.91 -16.28
N LEU A 10 17.78 -6.11 -16.88
CA LEU A 10 18.70 -7.18 -16.47
C LEU A 10 20.15 -6.89 -16.79
N LYS A 11 20.42 -6.00 -17.75
CA LYS A 11 21.80 -5.66 -18.14
C LYS A 11 22.66 -5.18 -16.97
N GLU A 12 22.11 -4.32 -16.11
CA GLU A 12 22.83 -3.83 -14.93
C GLU A 12 23.10 -4.97 -13.93
N LEU A 13 22.19 -5.93 -13.80
CA LEU A 13 22.39 -7.13 -12.98
C LEU A 13 23.53 -7.99 -13.55
N ILE A 14 23.53 -8.25 -14.85
CA ILE A 14 24.55 -9.04 -15.55
C ILE A 14 25.94 -8.40 -15.38
N ASP A 15 26.05 -7.09 -15.65
CA ASP A 15 27.29 -6.33 -15.49
C ASP A 15 27.81 -6.43 -14.04
N ARG A 16 26.92 -6.34 -13.05
CA ARG A 16 27.26 -6.45 -11.63
C ARG A 16 27.73 -7.86 -11.25
N ILE A 17 27.08 -8.90 -11.77
CA ILE A 17 27.46 -10.30 -11.54
C ILE A 17 28.87 -10.56 -12.07
N GLN A 18 29.14 -10.14 -13.31
CA GLN A 18 30.44 -10.32 -13.96
C GLN A 18 31.54 -9.53 -13.22
N THR A 19 31.27 -8.29 -12.84
CA THR A 19 32.24 -7.44 -12.13
C THR A 19 32.67 -8.01 -10.78
N ASN A 20 31.73 -8.63 -10.06
CA ASN A 20 31.99 -9.16 -8.71
C ASN A 20 32.31 -10.66 -8.70
N ASP A 21 32.42 -11.30 -9.86
CA ASP A 21 32.56 -12.76 -10.03
C ASP A 21 31.54 -13.56 -9.20
N THR A 22 30.30 -13.07 -9.13
CA THR A 22 29.24 -13.66 -8.31
C THR A 22 28.82 -15.02 -8.90
N ARG A 23 28.79 -16.07 -8.07
CA ARG A 23 28.58 -17.46 -8.52
C ARG A 23 27.21 -18.03 -8.22
N LEU A 24 26.53 -17.53 -7.19
CA LEU A 24 25.19 -17.98 -6.83
C LEU A 24 24.30 -16.79 -6.52
N ILE A 25 23.26 -16.62 -7.32
CA ILE A 25 22.27 -15.54 -7.16
C ILE A 25 20.89 -16.10 -6.86
N ALA A 26 20.08 -15.33 -6.15
CA ALA A 26 18.66 -15.63 -5.99
C ALA A 26 17.82 -14.60 -6.73
N LEU A 27 16.88 -15.06 -7.55
CA LEU A 27 15.87 -14.23 -8.18
C LEU A 27 14.62 -14.22 -7.30
N GLN A 28 14.23 -13.04 -6.82
CA GLN A 28 13.00 -12.84 -6.06
C GLN A 28 12.00 -12.06 -6.91
N VAL A 29 10.89 -12.71 -7.26
CA VAL A 29 9.95 -12.21 -8.27
C VAL A 29 8.52 -12.17 -7.70
N PRO A 30 7.74 -11.09 -7.94
CA PRO A 30 6.34 -11.05 -7.56
C PRO A 30 5.52 -12.10 -8.33
N GLU A 31 4.39 -12.53 -7.76
CA GLU A 31 3.57 -13.61 -8.32
C GLU A 31 3.21 -13.42 -9.80
N GLY A 32 2.88 -12.20 -10.22
CA GLY A 32 2.51 -11.90 -11.61
C GLY A 32 3.64 -12.05 -12.62
N LEU A 33 4.90 -12.09 -12.15
CA LEU A 33 6.10 -12.19 -12.98
C LEU A 33 6.84 -13.54 -12.82
N LYS A 34 6.35 -14.45 -11.96
CA LYS A 34 7.01 -15.74 -11.69
C LYS A 34 7.11 -16.65 -12.91
N MET A 35 6.18 -16.56 -13.85
CA MET A 35 6.23 -17.37 -15.08
C MET A 35 7.41 -16.97 -15.97
N GLN A 36 7.74 -15.68 -16.01
CA GLN A 36 8.82 -15.08 -16.80
C GLN A 36 10.18 -15.25 -16.12
N ALA A 37 10.19 -15.54 -14.82
CA ALA A 37 11.42 -15.76 -14.06
C ALA A 37 12.33 -16.82 -14.70
N LEU A 38 11.77 -17.83 -15.37
CA LEU A 38 12.54 -18.88 -16.04
C LEU A 38 13.34 -18.32 -17.24
N GLU A 39 12.74 -17.44 -18.04
CA GLU A 39 13.42 -16.82 -19.18
C GLU A 39 14.56 -15.92 -18.70
N MET A 40 14.34 -15.17 -17.62
CA MET A 40 15.37 -14.33 -17.00
C MET A 40 16.51 -15.16 -16.41
N MET A 41 16.19 -16.33 -15.83
CA MET A 41 17.20 -17.25 -15.34
C MET A 41 18.09 -17.75 -16.48
N ASP A 42 17.49 -18.17 -17.60
CA ASP A 42 18.23 -18.64 -18.78
C ASP A 42 19.14 -17.53 -19.33
N GLU A 43 18.64 -16.30 -19.49
CA GLU A 43 19.42 -15.14 -19.96
C GLU A 43 20.64 -14.87 -19.05
N ILE A 44 20.44 -14.86 -17.73
CA ILE A 44 21.54 -14.62 -16.77
C ILE A 44 22.56 -15.77 -16.80
N GLU A 45 22.13 -17.03 -16.89
CA GLU A 45 23.04 -18.19 -16.93
C GLU A 45 23.76 -18.34 -18.27
N GLU A 46 23.22 -17.79 -19.37
CA GLU A 46 23.90 -17.74 -20.67
C GLU A 46 24.97 -16.66 -20.73
N GLU A 47 24.72 -15.49 -20.13
CA GLU A 47 25.64 -14.34 -20.16
C GLU A 47 26.63 -14.30 -19.00
N THR A 48 26.42 -15.10 -17.95
CA THR A 48 27.28 -15.11 -16.76
C THR A 48 27.68 -16.53 -16.37
N ALA A 49 28.69 -16.64 -15.51
CA ALA A 49 29.07 -17.93 -14.93
C ALA A 49 28.35 -18.21 -13.60
N ALA A 50 27.30 -17.44 -13.27
CA ALA A 50 26.49 -17.62 -12.08
C ALA A 50 25.47 -18.74 -12.25
N LYS A 51 25.05 -19.33 -11.13
CA LYS A 51 23.84 -20.14 -11.04
C LYS A 51 22.72 -19.36 -10.39
N VAL A 52 21.51 -19.53 -10.90
CA VAL A 52 20.33 -18.79 -10.46
C VAL A 52 19.39 -19.72 -9.70
N ILE A 53 18.95 -19.27 -8.52
CA ILE A 53 17.89 -19.92 -7.74
C ILE A 53 16.67 -19.01 -7.74
N LEU A 54 15.51 -19.52 -8.15
CA LEU A 54 14.25 -18.79 -8.01
C LEU A 54 13.71 -18.93 -6.59
N ALA A 55 13.46 -17.81 -5.91
CA ALA A 55 12.79 -17.80 -4.62
C ALA A 55 11.32 -18.24 -4.80
N ALA A 56 10.99 -19.41 -4.27
CA ALA A 56 9.66 -20.00 -4.42
C ALA A 56 8.59 -19.33 -3.53
N ASP A 57 9.00 -18.74 -2.40
CA ASP A 57 8.11 -18.08 -1.46
C ASP A 57 7.31 -16.94 -2.13
N PRO A 58 6.11 -16.60 -1.62
CA PRO A 58 5.38 -15.44 -2.08
C PRO A 58 6.21 -14.15 -1.94
N CYS A 59 6.13 -13.27 -2.93
CA CYS A 59 6.73 -11.93 -2.89
C CYS A 59 5.65 -10.88 -3.13
N TYR A 60 5.31 -10.13 -2.07
CA TYR A 60 4.27 -9.09 -2.10
C TYR A 60 4.83 -7.67 -2.23
N GLY A 61 6.14 -7.48 -2.11
CA GLY A 61 6.78 -6.17 -2.08
C GLY A 61 8.20 -6.18 -1.56
N ALA A 62 8.90 -5.05 -1.68
CA ALA A 62 10.22 -4.83 -1.06
C ALA A 62 10.22 -4.90 0.48
N CYS A 63 9.04 -5.00 1.11
CA CYS A 63 8.90 -5.27 2.54
C CYS A 63 9.14 -6.74 2.94
N ASP A 64 9.24 -7.63 1.96
CA ASP A 64 9.28 -9.08 2.11
C ASP A 64 10.59 -9.66 1.55
N LEU A 65 11.74 -9.26 2.07
CA LEU A 65 13.04 -9.70 1.56
C LEU A 65 13.40 -11.10 2.08
N VAL A 66 13.87 -11.98 1.19
CA VAL A 66 14.17 -13.42 1.48
C VAL A 66 15.58 -13.68 2.02
N HIS A 67 16.24 -12.67 2.59
CA HIS A 67 17.68 -12.69 2.83
C HIS A 67 18.17 -13.79 3.74
N ASP A 68 17.47 -14.09 4.85
CA ASP A 68 17.93 -15.10 5.81
C ASP A 68 18.02 -16.48 5.17
N LYS A 69 16.97 -16.88 4.43
CA LYS A 69 16.90 -18.15 3.70
C LYS A 69 17.98 -18.21 2.62
N MET A 70 18.13 -17.16 1.82
CA MET A 70 19.09 -17.12 0.71
C MET A 70 20.54 -17.16 1.22
N LYS A 71 20.85 -16.42 2.28
CA LYS A 71 22.17 -16.43 2.93
C LYS A 71 22.52 -17.82 3.47
N MET A 72 21.57 -18.53 4.07
CA MET A 72 21.77 -19.92 4.54
C MET A 72 22.08 -20.90 3.40
N MET A 73 21.58 -20.62 2.19
CA MET A 73 21.86 -21.42 0.98
C MET A 73 23.20 -21.05 0.32
N GLY A 74 23.91 -20.06 0.84
CA GLY A 74 25.17 -19.58 0.26
C GLY A 74 24.99 -18.63 -0.93
N VAL A 75 23.79 -18.05 -1.10
CA VAL A 75 23.55 -17.04 -2.12
C VAL A 75 24.36 -15.78 -1.81
N GLU A 76 24.97 -15.21 -2.83
CA GLU A 76 25.87 -14.05 -2.73
C GLU A 76 25.16 -12.72 -3.07
N LEU A 77 24.12 -12.78 -3.91
CA LEU A 77 23.33 -11.62 -4.35
C LEU A 77 21.85 -12.01 -4.55
N VAL A 78 20.94 -11.18 -4.03
CA VAL A 78 19.50 -11.26 -4.36
C VAL A 78 19.16 -10.23 -5.43
N ALA A 79 18.56 -10.67 -6.53
CA ALA A 79 17.92 -9.82 -7.53
C ALA A 79 16.42 -9.75 -7.22
N HIS A 80 15.97 -8.63 -6.65
CA HIS A 80 14.57 -8.40 -6.27
C HIS A 80 13.86 -7.59 -7.34
N MET A 81 12.81 -8.15 -7.94
CA MET A 81 12.17 -7.56 -9.12
C MET A 81 10.85 -6.86 -8.81
N GLY A 82 10.56 -5.81 -9.58
CA GLY A 82 9.22 -5.20 -9.67
C GLY A 82 8.84 -4.29 -8.49
N HIS A 83 9.78 -4.02 -7.58
CA HIS A 83 9.58 -3.11 -6.45
C HIS A 83 10.82 -2.23 -6.26
N SER A 84 10.60 -1.00 -5.83
CA SER A 84 11.69 -0.09 -5.47
C SER A 84 12.25 -0.40 -4.09
N GLN A 85 13.52 -0.04 -3.88
CA GLN A 85 14.16 -0.18 -2.58
C GLN A 85 13.47 0.68 -1.52
N MET A 86 12.98 0.04 -0.47
CA MET A 86 12.50 0.71 0.75
C MET A 86 13.66 0.99 1.71
N ASN A 87 13.45 1.87 2.69
CA ASN A 87 14.37 2.08 3.81
C ASN A 87 14.36 0.90 4.80
N ILE A 88 14.77 -0.27 4.31
CA ILE A 88 14.85 -1.54 5.04
C ILE A 88 16.23 -2.13 4.76
N GLU A 89 16.91 -2.56 5.82
CA GLU A 89 18.17 -3.27 5.67
C GLU A 89 17.93 -4.66 5.06
N SER A 90 18.53 -4.92 3.90
CA SER A 90 18.33 -6.18 3.19
C SER A 90 19.09 -7.36 3.79
N GLY A 91 19.97 -7.18 4.77
CA GLY A 91 20.71 -8.26 5.45
C GLY A 91 21.76 -9.00 4.61
N MET A 92 21.76 -8.79 3.29
CA MET A 92 22.73 -9.28 2.31
C MET A 92 22.73 -8.38 1.05
N PRO A 93 23.74 -8.48 0.17
CA PRO A 93 23.73 -7.77 -1.11
C PRO A 93 22.43 -8.04 -1.87
N THR A 94 21.69 -6.97 -2.16
CA THR A 94 20.43 -7.02 -2.89
C THR A 94 20.45 -5.96 -3.98
N GLN A 95 20.02 -6.33 -5.18
CA GLN A 95 19.78 -5.43 -6.30
C GLN A 95 18.28 -5.39 -6.55
N PHE A 96 17.70 -4.19 -6.48
CA PHE A 96 16.34 -3.97 -6.91
C PHE A 96 16.35 -3.72 -8.41
N ILE A 97 15.49 -4.44 -9.13
CA ILE A 97 15.36 -4.35 -10.58
C ILE A 97 13.97 -3.81 -10.86
N ASP A 98 13.94 -2.57 -11.35
CA ASP A 98 12.70 -1.93 -11.74
C ASP A 98 12.13 -2.64 -12.97
N VAL A 99 10.81 -2.73 -12.99
CA VAL A 99 10.05 -3.25 -14.13
C VAL A 99 9.12 -2.14 -14.56
N THR A 100 9.43 -1.50 -15.68
CA THR A 100 8.61 -0.42 -16.23
C THR A 100 7.64 -0.97 -17.26
N TYR A 101 6.51 -0.28 -17.42
CA TYR A 101 5.53 -0.58 -18.45
C TYR A 101 5.31 0.63 -19.35
N ASP A 102 5.64 0.49 -20.63
CA ASP A 102 5.58 1.55 -21.65
C ASP A 102 4.16 1.76 -22.21
N GLY A 103 3.19 1.91 -21.32
CA GLY A 103 1.82 2.29 -21.66
C GLY A 103 1.63 3.79 -21.54
N ASP A 104 1.33 4.45 -22.66
CA ASP A 104 1.11 5.90 -22.71
C ASP A 104 -0.34 6.23 -23.09
N PRO A 105 -1.32 6.11 -22.16
CA PRO A 105 -2.71 6.42 -22.45
C PRO A 105 -2.93 7.92 -22.65
N GLU A 106 -3.91 8.27 -23.48
CA GLU A 106 -4.39 9.64 -23.63
C GLU A 106 -5.10 10.10 -22.36
N ILE A 107 -5.01 11.39 -22.04
CA ILE A 107 -5.62 11.95 -20.83
C ILE A 107 -7.11 12.27 -21.00
N ASP A 108 -7.63 12.31 -22.23
CA ASP A 108 -9.00 12.75 -22.54
C ASP A 108 -10.07 11.98 -21.75
N ALA A 109 -9.86 10.69 -21.52
CA ALA A 109 -10.80 9.84 -20.81
C ALA A 109 -10.99 10.28 -19.35
N VAL A 110 -9.95 10.81 -18.70
CA VAL A 110 -9.97 11.15 -17.26
C VAL A 110 -10.30 12.62 -16.99
N LEU A 111 -10.18 13.50 -17.99
CA LEU A 111 -10.45 14.94 -17.84
C LEU A 111 -11.86 15.26 -17.28
N PRO A 112 -12.96 14.61 -17.72
CA PRO A 112 -14.28 14.87 -17.16
C PRO A 112 -14.37 14.58 -15.65
N LEU A 113 -13.75 13.49 -15.20
CA LEU A 113 -13.69 13.10 -13.79
C LEU A 113 -12.89 14.13 -12.97
N LEU A 114 -11.72 14.51 -13.48
CA LEU A 114 -10.87 15.51 -12.81
C LEU A 114 -11.53 16.88 -12.72
N ALA A 115 -12.31 17.29 -13.72
CA ALA A 115 -13.09 18.53 -13.67
C ALA A 115 -14.14 18.49 -12.54
N GLN A 116 -14.85 17.37 -12.39
CA GLN A 116 -15.79 17.17 -11.29
C GLN A 116 -15.08 17.17 -9.93
N HIS A 117 -13.94 16.48 -9.82
CA HIS A 117 -13.15 16.39 -8.59
C HIS A 117 -12.60 17.74 -8.16
N ARG A 118 -12.12 18.55 -9.11
CA ARG A 118 -11.70 19.93 -8.88
C ARG A 118 -12.85 20.79 -8.35
N ALA A 119 -14.04 20.69 -8.93
CA ALA A 119 -15.21 21.43 -8.45
C ALA A 119 -15.59 21.04 -7.00
N ILE A 120 -15.47 19.76 -6.66
CA ILE A 120 -15.64 19.28 -5.28
C ILE A 120 -14.58 19.92 -4.37
N ALA A 121 -13.32 19.92 -4.76
CA ALA A 121 -12.25 20.53 -3.97
C ALA A 121 -12.45 22.06 -3.79
N GLU A 122 -12.85 22.77 -4.85
CA GLU A 122 -13.17 24.20 -4.81
C GLU A 122 -14.33 24.49 -3.86
N SER A 123 -15.36 23.63 -3.81
CA SER A 123 -16.46 23.76 -2.85
C SER A 123 -16.01 23.60 -1.38
N ARG A 124 -14.90 22.89 -1.14
CA ARG A 124 -14.34 22.61 0.19
C ARG A 124 -13.33 23.68 0.67
N LEU A 125 -12.72 24.45 -0.25
CA LEU A 125 -11.73 25.51 0.05
C LEU A 125 -12.24 26.65 0.96
N GLY A 126 -13.55 26.75 1.19
CA GLY A 126 -14.17 27.82 1.99
C GLY A 126 -14.84 27.37 3.30
N GLN A 127 -14.87 26.06 3.60
CA GLN A 127 -15.46 25.55 4.84
C GLN A 127 -14.42 25.55 5.97
N LEU A 128 -13.97 26.75 6.35
CA LEU A 128 -13.22 26.97 7.59
C LEU A 128 -14.22 26.94 8.75
N GLU A 129 -14.05 25.96 9.65
CA GLU A 129 -14.63 25.86 11.00
C GLU A 129 -15.82 26.81 11.29
N GLU A 130 -17.04 26.44 10.87
CA GLU A 130 -18.21 26.77 11.67
C GLU A 130 -18.40 25.64 12.68
N ASP A 131 -18.61 25.98 13.96
CA ASP A 131 -18.96 25.03 15.03
C ASP A 131 -20.17 24.20 14.58
N LEU A 132 -19.91 23.01 14.05
CA LEU A 132 -20.97 22.08 13.63
C LEU A 132 -21.78 21.72 14.87
N SER A 133 -23.11 21.82 14.78
CA SER A 133 -23.99 21.27 15.81
C SER A 133 -23.80 19.76 15.93
N GLU A 134 -24.13 19.18 17.09
CA GLU A 134 -24.00 17.74 17.33
C GLU A 134 -24.85 16.90 16.35
N GLU A 135 -25.90 17.50 15.78
CA GLU A 135 -26.79 16.90 14.77
C GLU A 135 -26.19 17.00 13.37
N GLU A 136 -25.60 18.13 12.98
CA GLU A 136 -24.87 18.28 11.70
C GLU A 136 -23.61 17.41 11.66
N ALA A 137 -22.91 17.28 12.79
CA ALA A 137 -21.78 16.37 12.93
C ALA A 137 -22.22 14.89 12.77
N LYS A 138 -23.42 14.52 13.23
CA LYS A 138 -24.00 13.17 13.05
C LYS A 138 -24.50 12.92 11.63
N GLU A 139 -25.06 13.92 10.96
CA GLU A 139 -25.56 13.80 9.58
C GLU A 139 -24.39 13.71 8.58
N ARG A 140 -23.38 14.57 8.75
CA ARG A 140 -22.12 14.53 7.99
C ARG A 140 -21.30 13.26 8.24
N PHE A 141 -21.52 12.62 9.40
CA PHE A 141 -20.96 11.32 9.78
C PHE A 141 -21.70 10.13 9.13
N LEU A 142 -23.00 10.26 8.86
CA LEU A 142 -23.81 9.24 8.18
C LEU A 142 -23.57 9.23 6.66
N ASP A 143 -23.17 10.36 6.07
CA ASP A 143 -23.05 10.55 4.61
C ASP A 143 -21.66 10.29 4.02
N ALA A 144 -20.87 9.44 4.68
CA ALA A 144 -19.58 8.89 4.27
C ALA A 144 -18.30 9.73 4.55
N VAL A 145 -17.32 9.02 5.11
CA VAL A 145 -15.90 9.36 5.25
C VAL A 145 -15.62 10.51 6.22
N GLY A 146 -15.62 10.18 7.51
CA GLY A 146 -15.09 11.06 8.56
C GLY A 146 -13.62 11.42 8.31
N ARG A 147 -13.39 12.50 7.58
CA ARG A 147 -12.19 13.33 7.47
C ARG A 147 -12.50 14.37 6.39
N VAL A 148 -13.26 15.40 6.75
CA VAL A 148 -13.22 16.64 5.97
C VAL A 148 -12.13 17.49 6.60
N ALA A 149 -10.88 17.17 6.28
CA ALA A 149 -9.79 18.10 6.60
C ALA A 149 -9.97 19.34 5.70
N PRO A 150 -9.87 20.56 6.24
CA PRO A 150 -9.96 21.76 5.42
C PRO A 150 -8.83 21.76 4.39
N LEU A 151 -9.18 21.94 3.12
CA LEU A 151 -8.20 22.08 2.04
C LEU A 151 -7.64 23.50 2.06
N LYS A 152 -6.33 23.63 1.81
CA LYS A 152 -5.68 24.92 1.53
C LYS A 152 -5.57 25.20 0.03
N GLY A 153 -5.57 24.14 -0.77
CA GLY A 153 -5.44 24.21 -2.22
C GLY A 153 -6.35 23.24 -2.98
N THR A 154 -6.37 23.41 -4.30
CA THR A 154 -7.11 22.54 -5.23
C THR A 154 -6.19 21.83 -6.20
N LYS A 155 -4.90 21.72 -5.86
CA LYS A 155 -3.92 21.09 -6.75
C LYS A 155 -4.32 19.65 -7.05
N LEU A 156 -4.02 19.21 -8.27
CA LEU A 156 -4.12 17.82 -8.69
C LEU A 156 -2.87 17.08 -8.22
N GLY A 157 -3.03 16.18 -7.25
CA GLY A 157 -1.96 15.26 -6.85
C GLY A 157 -1.83 14.14 -7.88
N LEU A 158 -0.65 14.00 -8.47
CA LEU A 158 -0.37 12.95 -9.46
C LEU A 158 0.49 11.85 -8.83
N VAL A 159 -0.11 10.67 -8.69
CA VAL A 159 0.52 9.51 -8.04
C VAL A 159 0.42 8.26 -8.92
N GLY A 160 1.23 7.24 -8.65
CA GLY A 160 1.19 5.99 -9.39
C GLY A 160 1.90 4.84 -8.68
N SER A 161 1.72 3.64 -9.23
CA SER A 161 2.53 2.48 -8.85
C SER A 161 3.90 2.51 -9.53
N ILE A 162 4.88 1.84 -8.93
CA ILE A 162 6.28 1.83 -9.38
C ILE A 162 6.47 1.63 -10.90
N GLN A 163 5.69 0.74 -11.51
CA GLN A 163 5.77 0.40 -12.93
C GLN A 163 5.51 1.58 -13.88
N HIS A 164 4.84 2.63 -13.41
CA HIS A 164 4.41 3.77 -14.23
C HIS A 164 5.04 5.11 -13.81
N LEU A 165 5.89 5.12 -12.77
CA LEU A 165 6.47 6.37 -12.25
C LEU A 165 7.41 7.06 -13.23
N HIS A 166 8.00 6.32 -14.17
CA HIS A 166 8.81 6.88 -15.25
C HIS A 166 8.01 7.83 -16.17
N LEU A 167 6.67 7.69 -16.21
CA LEU A 167 5.77 8.55 -17.00
C LEU A 167 5.24 9.76 -16.20
N ILE A 168 5.42 9.79 -14.88
CA ILE A 168 4.70 10.71 -13.98
C ILE A 168 4.93 12.18 -14.36
N PHE A 169 6.16 12.55 -14.74
CA PHE A 169 6.50 13.93 -15.09
C PHE A 169 6.05 14.34 -16.48
N ASP A 170 5.84 13.38 -17.39
CA ASP A 170 5.26 13.68 -18.70
C ASP A 170 3.75 13.85 -18.60
N PHE A 171 3.07 13.03 -17.79
CA PHE A 171 1.67 13.24 -17.44
C PHE A 171 1.46 14.57 -16.70
N LYS A 172 2.37 14.95 -15.80
CA LYS A 172 2.36 16.28 -15.17
C LYS A 172 2.26 17.39 -16.21
N LYS A 173 3.15 17.40 -17.21
CA LYS A 173 3.13 18.42 -18.28
C LYS A 173 1.83 18.43 -19.07
N ARG A 174 1.26 17.25 -19.35
CA ARG A 174 -0.02 17.13 -20.09
C ARG A 174 -1.19 17.72 -19.30
N PHE A 175 -1.28 17.44 -18.00
CA PHE A 175 -2.33 18.02 -17.16
C PHE A 175 -2.12 19.51 -16.91
N GLU A 176 -0.88 19.99 -16.78
CA GLU A 176 -0.59 21.43 -16.74
C GLU A 176 -1.02 22.14 -18.03
N ALA A 177 -0.76 21.54 -19.20
CA ALA A 177 -1.25 22.05 -20.49
C ALA A 177 -2.78 22.04 -20.60
N ALA A 178 -3.46 21.12 -19.91
CA ALA A 178 -4.92 21.07 -19.80
C ALA A 178 -5.50 22.03 -18.74
N GLY A 179 -4.67 22.80 -18.03
CA GLY A 179 -5.10 23.86 -17.11
C GLY A 179 -5.21 23.45 -15.63
N TYR A 180 -4.59 22.34 -15.23
CA TYR A 180 -4.48 21.93 -13.82
C TYR A 180 -3.20 22.46 -13.19
N GLU A 181 -3.26 22.83 -11.91
CA GLU A 181 -2.05 22.99 -11.08
C GLU A 181 -1.70 21.61 -10.51
N VAL A 182 -0.55 21.06 -10.90
CA VAL A 182 -0.20 19.66 -10.61
C VAL A 182 0.93 19.55 -9.61
N GLU A 183 0.69 18.78 -8.55
CA GLU A 183 1.67 18.41 -7.54
C GLU A 183 2.06 16.94 -7.70
N VAL A 184 3.36 16.65 -7.69
CA VAL A 184 3.86 15.26 -7.67
C VAL A 184 4.45 15.04 -6.29
N PRO A 185 3.67 14.47 -5.35
CA PRO A 185 4.02 14.48 -3.93
C PRO A 185 5.28 13.64 -3.66
N VAL A 186 6.07 14.09 -2.68
CA VAL A 186 7.22 13.34 -2.17
C VAL A 186 6.88 12.83 -0.78
N GLY A 187 6.92 11.51 -0.61
CA GLY A 187 6.58 10.87 0.65
C GLY A 187 7.74 10.72 1.64
N GLY A 188 7.44 10.08 2.77
CA GLY A 188 8.41 9.70 3.79
C GLY A 188 9.39 8.62 3.34
N ALA A 189 10.28 8.22 4.26
CA ALA A 189 11.47 7.40 3.96
C ALA A 189 11.19 6.03 3.32
N ARG A 190 9.97 5.50 3.40
CA ARG A 190 9.60 4.23 2.74
C ARG A 190 9.26 4.40 1.25
N LEU A 191 8.98 5.62 0.78
CA LEU A 191 8.71 5.94 -0.61
C LEU A 191 10.01 6.39 -1.30
N THR A 192 10.38 5.72 -2.38
CA THR A 192 11.67 5.92 -3.07
C THR A 192 11.59 7.05 -4.08
N PHE A 193 10.45 7.18 -4.75
CA PHE A 193 10.27 8.06 -5.90
C PHE A 193 9.14 9.09 -5.68
N PRO A 194 9.24 10.30 -6.26
CA PRO A 194 8.13 11.24 -6.32
C PRO A 194 6.90 10.63 -7.00
N GLY A 195 5.71 10.92 -6.47
CA GLY A 195 4.43 10.38 -6.95
C GLY A 195 4.20 8.91 -6.56
N GLN A 196 5.14 8.24 -5.88
CA GLN A 196 4.96 6.85 -5.48
C GLN A 196 3.94 6.74 -4.34
N VAL A 197 3.00 5.81 -4.49
CA VAL A 197 2.15 5.32 -3.39
C VAL A 197 2.38 3.83 -3.16
N LEU A 198 2.27 3.40 -1.91
CA LEU A 198 2.30 1.99 -1.52
C LEU A 198 1.01 1.64 -0.78
N GLY A 199 0.63 0.37 -0.76
CA GLY A 199 -0.54 -0.10 -0.02
C GLY A 199 -0.53 0.26 1.48
N CYS A 200 0.63 0.60 2.03
CA CYS A 200 0.85 0.92 3.44
C CYS A 200 1.46 2.31 3.70
N ASN A 201 1.62 3.17 2.69
CA ASN A 201 2.20 4.49 2.90
C ASN A 201 1.65 5.50 1.88
N TYR A 202 0.97 6.53 2.41
CA TYR A 202 0.38 7.65 1.69
C TYR A 202 0.89 9.00 2.23
N SER A 203 2.05 9.00 2.90
CA SER A 203 2.65 10.17 3.56
C SER A 203 3.04 11.33 2.63
N GLY A 204 2.88 11.18 1.32
CA GLY A 204 3.00 12.27 0.36
C GLY A 204 1.77 13.20 0.33
N ASP A 205 0.68 12.90 1.04
CA ASP A 205 -0.50 13.76 1.08
C ASP A 205 -0.23 15.11 1.77
N ASP A 206 -0.82 16.18 1.20
CA ASP A 206 -0.74 17.56 1.68
C ASP A 206 -2.11 18.25 1.51
N ASP A 207 -2.45 19.21 2.38
CA ASP A 207 -3.71 19.97 2.31
C ASP A 207 -3.82 20.96 1.13
N GLU A 208 -2.72 21.25 0.43
CA GLU A 208 -2.71 21.94 -0.86
C GLU A 208 -3.27 21.07 -2.00
N ILE A 209 -3.21 19.74 -1.86
CA ILE A 209 -3.75 18.79 -2.83
C ILE A 209 -5.24 18.57 -2.54
N GLY A 210 -6.09 18.97 -3.48
CA GLY A 210 -7.55 18.87 -3.32
C GLY A 210 -8.14 17.58 -3.86
N HIS A 211 -7.48 16.96 -4.83
CA HIS A 211 -7.92 15.74 -5.52
C HIS A 211 -6.74 15.03 -6.18
N TYR A 212 -6.91 13.75 -6.49
CA TYR A 212 -5.83 12.89 -6.98
C TYR A 212 -6.15 12.24 -8.32
N LEU A 213 -5.08 11.99 -9.10
CA LEU A 213 -5.06 11.00 -10.16
C LEU A 213 -4.06 9.90 -9.80
N PHE A 214 -4.52 8.65 -9.83
CA PHE A 214 -3.67 7.46 -9.76
C PHE A 214 -3.42 6.90 -11.16
N LEU A 215 -2.15 6.86 -11.58
CA LEU A 215 -1.69 6.21 -12.80
C LEU A 215 -1.30 4.77 -12.50
N GLY A 216 -2.14 3.83 -12.93
CA GLY A 216 -1.94 2.40 -12.74
C GLY A 216 -3.23 1.60 -12.74
N SER A 217 -3.10 0.29 -12.66
CA SER A 217 -4.23 -0.64 -12.65
C SER A 217 -4.56 -1.13 -11.23
N GLY A 218 -5.84 -1.48 -11.03
CA GLY A 218 -6.31 -2.16 -9.83
C GLY A 218 -6.50 -1.27 -8.60
N ASP A 219 -7.19 -1.81 -7.60
CA ASP A 219 -7.75 -1.02 -6.50
C ASP A 219 -6.88 -0.98 -5.23
N PHE A 220 -5.77 -1.70 -5.22
CA PHE A 220 -4.95 -1.89 -4.01
C PHE A 220 -4.41 -0.56 -3.45
N HIS A 221 -3.75 0.25 -4.28
CA HIS A 221 -3.27 1.57 -3.88
C HIS A 221 -4.40 2.60 -3.78
N PRO A 222 -5.33 2.69 -4.76
CA PRO A 222 -6.42 3.65 -4.71
C PRO A 222 -7.31 3.58 -3.47
N ILE A 223 -7.68 2.37 -3.01
CA ILE A 223 -8.52 2.21 -1.82
C ILE A 223 -7.86 2.81 -0.59
N GLY A 224 -6.57 2.52 -0.36
CA GLY A 224 -5.90 3.03 0.84
C GLY A 224 -5.64 4.52 0.77
N LEU A 225 -5.32 5.06 -0.42
CA LEU A 225 -5.19 6.50 -0.62
C LEU A 225 -6.50 7.24 -0.35
N ALA A 226 -7.62 6.73 -0.86
CA ALA A 226 -8.94 7.29 -0.59
C ALA A 226 -9.33 7.20 0.90
N LEU A 227 -9.03 6.08 1.57
CA LEU A 227 -9.26 5.92 3.01
C LEU A 227 -8.36 6.81 3.86
N HIS A 228 -7.14 7.09 3.41
CA HIS A 228 -6.20 7.98 4.10
C HIS A 228 -6.64 9.45 3.98
N THR A 229 -6.92 9.88 2.74
CA THR A 229 -7.11 11.29 2.38
C THR A 229 -8.55 11.79 2.52
N GLY A 230 -9.54 10.94 2.23
CA GLY A 230 -10.93 11.38 2.05
C GLY A 230 -11.15 12.32 0.83
N LYS A 231 -10.16 12.40 -0.06
CA LYS A 231 -10.17 13.29 -1.24
C LYS A 231 -10.65 12.55 -2.48
N PRO A 232 -11.30 13.24 -3.44
CA PRO A 232 -11.68 12.63 -4.72
C PRO A 232 -10.46 12.05 -5.44
N LEU A 233 -10.63 10.88 -6.04
CA LEU A 233 -9.55 10.12 -6.66
C LEU A 233 -10.01 9.54 -8.00
N ALA A 234 -9.41 9.99 -9.08
CA ALA A 234 -9.53 9.40 -10.40
C ALA A 234 -8.42 8.35 -10.61
N MET A 235 -8.66 7.40 -11.49
CA MET A 235 -7.74 6.33 -11.87
C MET A 235 -7.63 6.32 -13.39
N LEU A 236 -6.42 6.16 -13.91
CA LEU A 236 -6.15 5.99 -15.34
C LEU A 236 -5.29 4.75 -15.52
N ASP A 237 -5.84 3.75 -16.22
CA ASP A 237 -5.19 2.47 -16.44
C ASP A 237 -4.26 2.56 -17.68
N PRO A 238 -2.92 2.42 -17.53
CA PRO A 238 -1.99 2.49 -18.66
C PRO A 238 -2.07 1.30 -19.61
N TYR A 239 -2.67 0.18 -19.17
CA TYR A 239 -2.82 -1.03 -19.97
C TYR A 239 -4.01 -0.92 -20.92
N THR A 240 -5.14 -0.38 -20.46
CA THR A 240 -6.38 -0.31 -21.25
C THR A 240 -6.68 1.08 -21.79
N GLY A 241 -6.15 2.13 -21.17
CA GLY A 241 -6.53 3.52 -21.42
C GLY A 241 -7.85 3.93 -20.78
N ASP A 242 -8.47 3.04 -19.99
CA ASP A 242 -9.72 3.34 -19.31
C ASP A 242 -9.48 4.29 -18.13
N ALA A 243 -10.42 5.21 -17.95
CA ALA A 243 -10.50 6.08 -16.78
C ALA A 243 -11.69 5.71 -15.92
N ASP A 244 -11.49 5.69 -14.61
CA ASP A 244 -12.54 5.42 -13.62
C ASP A 244 -12.30 6.28 -12.37
N GLU A 245 -13.24 6.30 -11.43
CA GLU A 245 -13.09 6.99 -10.15
C GLU A 245 -13.31 6.07 -8.97
N MET A 246 -12.62 6.38 -7.86
CA MET A 246 -12.87 5.70 -6.60
C MET A 246 -14.18 6.23 -6.01
N GLY A 247 -15.30 5.59 -6.38
CA GLY A 247 -16.65 6.02 -6.02
C GLY A 247 -16.89 6.08 -4.50
N ALA A 248 -17.62 7.13 -4.07
CA ALA A 248 -17.96 7.35 -2.67
C ALA A 248 -18.70 6.16 -2.04
N GLU A 249 -19.65 5.56 -2.76
CA GLU A 249 -20.38 4.37 -2.30
C GLU A 249 -19.46 3.19 -1.98
N ARG A 250 -18.36 3.04 -2.74
CA ARG A 250 -17.41 1.95 -2.55
C ARG A 250 -16.61 2.15 -1.26
N ILE A 251 -16.11 3.37 -1.03
CA ILE A 251 -15.39 3.74 0.19
C ILE A 251 -16.33 3.64 1.40
N GLU A 252 -17.56 4.13 1.27
CA GLU A 252 -18.57 4.04 2.30
C GLU A 252 -18.86 2.58 2.68
N ARG A 253 -19.02 1.70 1.70
CA ARG A 253 -19.20 0.26 1.94
C ARG A 253 -18.04 -0.33 2.74
N ILE A 254 -16.79 0.02 2.40
CA ILE A 254 -15.61 -0.44 3.14
C ILE A 254 -15.65 0.08 4.58
N LEU A 255 -15.92 1.38 4.79
CA LEU A 255 -15.99 1.98 6.11
C LEU A 255 -17.12 1.38 6.97
N ARG A 256 -18.30 1.11 6.39
CA ARG A 256 -19.40 0.41 7.06
C ARG A 256 -18.99 -0.99 7.50
N GLN A 257 -18.26 -1.73 6.66
CA GLN A 257 -17.69 -3.03 7.02
C GLN A 257 -16.68 -2.90 8.16
N ARG A 258 -15.77 -1.91 8.13
CA ARG A 258 -14.80 -1.67 9.20
C ARG A 258 -15.48 -1.31 10.52
N PHE A 259 -16.49 -0.45 10.48
CA PHE A 259 -17.28 -0.09 11.65
C PHE A 259 -18.00 -1.31 12.24
N GLY A 260 -18.61 -2.15 11.38
CA GLY A 260 -19.18 -3.43 11.80
C GLY A 260 -18.15 -4.35 12.47
N MET A 261 -16.92 -4.40 11.96
CA MET A 261 -15.82 -5.16 12.59
C MET A 261 -15.45 -4.60 13.96
N ILE A 262 -15.35 -3.28 14.13
CA ILE A 262 -15.11 -2.64 15.43
C ILE A 262 -16.20 -3.01 16.44
N MET A 263 -17.48 -2.90 16.04
CA MET A 263 -18.61 -3.26 16.91
C MET A 263 -18.56 -4.75 17.31
N SER A 264 -18.19 -5.63 16.38
CA SER A 264 -18.11 -7.08 16.63
C SER A 264 -17.09 -7.49 17.70
N ILE A 265 -16.11 -6.63 18.03
CA ILE A 265 -15.04 -6.92 18.99
C ILE A 265 -15.17 -6.17 20.33
N GLN A 266 -16.23 -5.37 20.52
CA GLN A 266 -16.40 -4.59 21.75
C GLN A 266 -16.41 -5.47 23.02
N ASP A 267 -17.14 -6.58 22.95
CA ASP A 267 -17.29 -7.52 24.07
C ASP A 267 -16.21 -8.61 24.13
N SER A 268 -15.32 -8.68 23.14
CA SER A 268 -14.22 -9.65 23.09
C SER A 268 -13.29 -9.54 24.30
N GLN A 269 -12.85 -10.68 24.85
CA GLN A 269 -12.04 -10.75 26.06
C GLN A 269 -10.60 -11.17 25.79
N THR A 270 -10.37 -11.92 24.72
CA THR A 270 -9.10 -12.50 24.35
C THR A 270 -8.72 -12.13 22.92
N PHE A 271 -7.49 -11.63 22.74
CA PHE A 271 -6.99 -11.15 21.47
C PHE A 271 -5.63 -11.77 21.16
N ALA A 272 -5.41 -12.11 19.89
CA ALA A 272 -4.07 -12.36 19.38
C ALA A 272 -3.59 -11.17 18.53
N ILE A 273 -2.46 -10.61 18.91
CA ILE A 273 -1.79 -9.52 18.20
C ILE A 273 -0.78 -10.17 17.26
N LEU A 274 -1.03 -10.04 15.97
CA LEU A 274 -0.25 -10.63 14.89
C LEU A 274 0.94 -9.72 14.56
N ILE A 275 2.15 -10.27 14.63
CA ILE A 275 3.41 -9.60 14.30
C ILE A 275 3.94 -10.25 13.02
N GLY A 276 4.12 -9.47 11.96
CA GLY A 276 4.73 -9.96 10.72
C GLY A 276 6.24 -10.06 10.88
N GLU A 277 6.82 -11.23 10.63
CA GLU A 277 8.28 -11.42 10.74
C GLU A 277 9.06 -10.83 9.56
N LYS A 278 8.36 -10.52 8.46
CA LYS A 278 8.93 -9.90 7.28
C LYS A 278 9.63 -8.58 7.63
N PRO A 279 10.83 -8.29 7.11
CA PRO A 279 11.66 -7.16 7.54
C PRO A 279 10.94 -5.81 7.52
N GLY A 280 10.14 -5.55 6.49
CA GLY A 280 9.37 -4.31 6.36
C GLY A 280 8.04 -4.26 7.10
N GLN A 281 7.64 -5.32 7.79
CA GLN A 281 6.35 -5.46 8.47
C GLN A 281 6.48 -5.66 9.99
N MET A 282 7.70 -5.82 10.51
CA MET A 282 7.99 -6.10 11.91
C MET A 282 7.71 -4.89 12.82
N ARG A 283 6.46 -4.71 13.25
CA ARG A 283 6.04 -3.62 14.17
C ARG A 283 5.98 -4.07 15.64
N ARG A 284 7.05 -4.70 16.15
CA ARG A 284 7.12 -5.25 17.52
C ARG A 284 6.76 -4.23 18.62
N THR A 285 7.26 -3.00 18.51
CA THR A 285 6.99 -1.94 19.50
C THR A 285 5.50 -1.60 19.57
N LEU A 286 4.83 -1.52 18.41
CA LEU A 286 3.39 -1.31 18.33
C LEU A 286 2.65 -2.49 18.96
N ALA A 287 3.01 -3.73 18.63
CA ALA A 287 2.39 -4.92 19.20
C ALA A 287 2.50 -4.96 20.74
N LEU A 288 3.67 -4.62 21.29
CA LEU A 288 3.87 -4.52 22.74
C LEU A 288 3.01 -3.42 23.38
N ARG A 289 2.86 -2.27 22.70
CA ARG A 289 1.97 -1.19 23.13
C ARG A 289 0.52 -1.65 23.18
N LEU A 290 0.02 -2.31 22.12
CA LEU A 290 -1.35 -2.81 22.05
C LEU A 290 -1.61 -3.91 23.10
N LYS A 291 -0.62 -4.76 23.38
CA LYS A 291 -0.73 -5.74 24.48
C LYS A 291 -0.93 -5.07 25.83
N ARG A 292 -0.14 -4.03 26.14
CA ARG A 292 -0.31 -3.24 27.38
C ARG A 292 -1.66 -2.53 27.41
N LEU A 293 -2.12 -2.04 26.26
CA LEU A 293 -3.41 -1.39 26.13
C LEU A 293 -4.56 -2.36 26.43
N LEU A 294 -4.54 -3.57 25.88
CA LEU A 294 -5.50 -4.62 26.22
C LEU A 294 -5.50 -4.94 27.72
N THR A 295 -4.32 -5.08 28.34
CA THR A 295 -4.20 -5.30 29.79
C THR A 295 -4.82 -4.16 30.61
N LYS A 296 -4.60 -2.90 30.21
CA LYS A 296 -5.21 -1.71 30.85
C LYS A 296 -6.74 -1.78 30.84
N HIS A 297 -7.33 -2.34 29.79
CA HIS A 297 -8.77 -2.54 29.62
C HIS A 297 -9.29 -3.88 30.15
N GLY A 298 -8.50 -4.60 30.97
CA GLY A 298 -8.90 -5.89 31.55
C GLY A 298 -8.99 -7.05 30.55
N LYS A 299 -8.53 -6.86 29.31
CA LYS A 299 -8.54 -7.86 28.23
C LYS A 299 -7.19 -8.59 28.14
N LYS A 300 -7.19 -9.80 27.58
CA LYS A 300 -5.97 -10.61 27.43
C LYS A 300 -5.41 -10.49 26.01
N GLY A 301 -4.14 -10.07 25.90
CA GLY A 301 -3.41 -9.99 24.63
C GLY A 301 -2.26 -11.00 24.52
N TYR A 302 -2.32 -11.87 23.51
CA TYR A 302 -1.25 -12.80 23.12
C TYR A 302 -0.48 -12.24 21.93
N LEU A 303 0.83 -12.41 21.89
CA LEU A 303 1.64 -12.02 20.74
C LEU A 303 1.88 -13.26 19.89
N LEU A 304 1.57 -13.20 18.61
CA LEU A 304 1.86 -14.26 17.64
C LEU A 304 2.73 -13.67 16.54
N ALA A 305 3.96 -14.15 16.42
CA ALA A 305 4.85 -13.78 15.32
C ALA A 305 4.74 -14.84 14.22
N LEU A 306 4.50 -14.41 12.98
CA LEU A 306 4.43 -15.27 11.81
C LEU A 306 5.09 -14.59 10.62
N GLU A 307 5.81 -15.35 9.81
CA GLU A 307 6.29 -14.89 8.50
C GLU A 307 5.12 -14.64 7.54
N HIS A 308 4.19 -15.60 7.44
CA HIS A 308 2.98 -15.51 6.63
C HIS A 308 1.75 -15.47 7.53
N ILE A 309 0.83 -14.56 7.21
CA ILE A 309 -0.45 -14.43 7.90
C ILE A 309 -1.54 -14.83 6.92
N GLY A 310 -2.15 -15.98 7.19
CA GLY A 310 -3.28 -16.51 6.44
C GLY A 310 -4.26 -17.21 7.37
N PRO A 311 -5.54 -17.34 6.98
CA PRO A 311 -6.57 -17.96 7.80
C PRO A 311 -6.21 -19.38 8.25
N GLU A 312 -5.54 -20.15 7.40
CA GLU A 312 -5.06 -21.50 7.67
C GLU A 312 -4.00 -21.58 8.78
N LEU A 313 -3.28 -20.47 9.02
CA LEU A 313 -2.22 -20.38 10.04
C LEU A 313 -2.72 -19.81 11.37
N ILE A 314 -3.86 -19.11 11.38
CA ILE A 314 -4.31 -18.40 12.59
C ILE A 314 -5.71 -18.76 13.10
N ASN A 315 -6.64 -19.23 12.26
CA ASN A 315 -8.04 -19.41 12.66
C ASN A 315 -8.24 -20.39 13.84
N PHE A 316 -7.33 -21.34 14.02
CA PHE A 316 -7.39 -22.34 15.10
C PHE A 316 -7.01 -21.80 16.48
N TYR A 317 -6.38 -20.62 16.59
CA TYR A 317 -6.01 -20.07 17.90
C TYR A 317 -7.27 -19.73 18.71
N PRO A 318 -7.37 -20.11 20.00
CA PRO A 318 -8.57 -19.92 20.82
C PRO A 318 -8.64 -18.50 21.39
N VAL A 319 -8.73 -17.51 20.50
CA VAL A 319 -8.99 -16.09 20.82
C VAL A 319 -10.31 -15.64 20.22
N ASP A 320 -10.86 -14.54 20.72
CA ASP A 320 -12.11 -13.94 20.23
C ASP A 320 -11.86 -13.11 18.96
N ALA A 321 -10.73 -12.39 18.90
CA ALA A 321 -10.38 -11.54 17.77
C ALA A 321 -8.86 -11.43 17.53
N PHE A 322 -8.49 -11.02 16.32
CA PHE A 322 -7.12 -10.75 15.90
C PHE A 322 -6.88 -9.26 15.71
N VAL A 323 -5.68 -8.82 16.07
CA VAL A 323 -5.19 -7.45 15.86
C VAL A 323 -3.98 -7.52 14.94
N ASN A 324 -4.11 -6.98 13.74
CA ASN A 324 -3.03 -7.02 12.75
C ASN A 324 -2.00 -5.91 12.99
N THR A 325 -0.75 -6.27 13.26
CA THR A 325 0.37 -5.32 13.27
C THR A 325 1.40 -5.61 12.17
N ALA A 326 1.07 -6.45 11.19
CA ALA A 326 1.90 -6.72 10.01
C ALA A 326 1.52 -5.78 8.85
N CYS A 327 1.44 -6.28 7.61
CA CYS A 327 0.94 -5.53 6.45
C CYS A 327 -0.49 -5.01 6.70
N PRO A 328 -0.74 -3.69 6.63
CA PRO A 328 -2.06 -3.10 6.86
C PRO A 328 -3.17 -3.66 5.97
N ARG A 329 -2.82 -4.06 4.75
CA ARG A 329 -3.77 -4.52 3.73
C ARG A 329 -4.44 -5.83 4.07
N ILE A 330 -3.81 -6.69 4.86
CA ILE A 330 -4.41 -7.98 5.29
C ILE A 330 -5.73 -7.76 6.03
N ALA A 331 -5.78 -6.73 6.89
CA ALA A 331 -6.98 -6.45 7.65
C ALA A 331 -8.11 -5.86 6.79
N ILE A 332 -7.82 -5.29 5.62
CA ILE A 332 -8.79 -4.62 4.75
C ILE A 332 -9.22 -5.53 3.60
N ASP A 333 -8.27 -6.09 2.87
CA ASP A 333 -8.51 -6.86 1.64
C ASP A 333 -8.88 -8.31 1.93
N ASP A 334 -8.20 -8.94 2.88
CA ASP A 334 -8.38 -10.36 3.19
C ASP A 334 -9.38 -10.60 4.33
N ALA A 335 -9.98 -9.55 4.90
CA ALA A 335 -10.80 -9.62 6.10
C ALA A 335 -11.88 -10.72 6.05
N VAL A 336 -12.52 -10.87 4.88
CA VAL A 336 -13.60 -11.83 4.63
C VAL A 336 -13.16 -13.29 4.64
N ARG A 337 -11.85 -13.57 4.55
CA ARG A 337 -11.28 -14.92 4.55
C ARG A 337 -11.08 -15.47 5.97
N TYR A 338 -11.07 -14.60 6.98
CA TYR A 338 -10.86 -14.99 8.37
C TYR A 338 -12.17 -15.37 9.04
N SER A 339 -12.17 -16.46 9.80
CA SER A 339 -13.36 -16.93 10.53
C SER A 339 -13.64 -16.12 11.79
N LYS A 340 -12.70 -15.28 12.20
CA LYS A 340 -12.77 -14.43 13.40
C LYS A 340 -12.43 -12.99 13.01
N PRO A 341 -12.96 -11.98 13.73
CA PRO A 341 -12.69 -10.59 13.42
C PRO A 341 -11.18 -10.28 13.39
N LEU A 342 -10.75 -9.59 12.32
CA LEU A 342 -9.38 -9.11 12.14
C LEU A 342 -9.41 -7.59 12.00
N VAL A 343 -8.88 -6.90 13.01
CA VAL A 343 -8.89 -5.43 13.09
C VAL A 343 -7.49 -4.83 13.00
N THR A 344 -7.43 -3.57 12.58
CA THR A 344 -6.21 -2.75 12.61
C THR A 344 -5.93 -2.22 14.02
N PRO A 345 -4.74 -1.65 14.28
CA PRO A 345 -4.43 -1.00 15.55
C PRO A 345 -5.40 0.15 15.87
N PHE A 346 -5.75 0.98 14.89
CA PHE A 346 -6.69 2.09 15.07
C PHE A 346 -8.08 1.57 15.47
N GLU A 347 -8.57 0.55 14.78
CA GLU A 347 -9.89 -0.04 15.06
C GLU A 347 -9.97 -0.68 16.44
N LEU A 348 -8.89 -1.32 16.91
CA LEU A 348 -8.81 -1.77 18.29
C LEU A 348 -8.88 -0.59 19.27
N GLU A 349 -8.14 0.48 19.03
CA GLU A 349 -8.17 1.69 19.87
C GLU A 349 -9.57 2.30 19.94
N VAL A 350 -10.32 2.29 18.84
CA VAL A 350 -11.74 2.70 18.80
C VAL A 350 -12.61 1.73 19.61
N ALA A 351 -12.47 0.41 19.42
CA ALA A 351 -13.23 -0.59 20.17
C ALA A 351 -13.05 -0.49 21.70
N LEU A 352 -11.86 -0.06 22.13
CA LEU A 352 -11.51 0.15 23.54
C LEU A 352 -11.87 1.56 24.05
N GLY A 353 -12.39 2.45 23.20
CA GLY A 353 -12.73 3.82 23.56
C GLY A 353 -11.53 4.76 23.77
N GLU A 354 -10.32 4.38 23.32
CA GLU A 354 -9.14 5.25 23.35
C GLU A 354 -9.13 6.24 22.19
N LYS A 355 -9.82 5.92 21.10
CA LYS A 355 -10.04 6.80 19.94
C LYS A 355 -11.52 6.86 19.59
N LYS A 356 -11.90 7.93 18.91
CA LYS A 356 -13.27 8.20 18.47
C LYS A 356 -13.36 7.98 16.97
N TRP A 357 -14.25 7.09 16.53
CA TRP A 357 -14.53 6.87 15.11
C TRP A 357 -15.00 8.16 14.42
N GLU A 358 -15.71 9.01 15.15
CA GLU A 358 -16.26 10.29 14.74
C GLU A 358 -15.19 11.33 14.39
N THR A 359 -13.98 11.20 14.97
CA THR A 359 -12.83 12.07 14.62
C THR A 359 -12.16 11.65 13.31
N GLY A 360 -12.65 10.57 12.73
CA GLY A 360 -12.30 10.12 11.40
C GLY A 360 -11.50 8.84 11.36
N TYR A 361 -11.82 7.98 10.39
CA TYR A 361 -11.11 6.71 10.20
C TYR A 361 -9.65 6.97 9.86
N GLN A 362 -8.75 6.24 10.52
CA GLN A 362 -7.33 6.29 10.20
C GLN A 362 -6.93 4.96 9.58
N PHE A 363 -6.60 5.01 8.29
CA PHE A 363 -5.98 3.88 7.61
C PHE A 363 -4.65 3.53 8.31
N ASP A 364 -4.38 2.23 8.45
CA ASP A 364 -3.14 1.78 9.09
C ASP A 364 -1.96 1.88 8.11
N GLU A 365 -0.86 2.50 8.54
CA GLU A 365 0.29 2.79 7.69
C GLU A 365 1.60 2.34 8.34
N ILE A 366 2.60 2.15 7.49
CA ILE A 366 3.98 1.94 7.88
C ILE A 366 4.79 3.01 7.14
N PRO A 367 5.02 4.18 7.74
CA PRO A 367 5.70 5.30 7.10
C PRO A 367 7.18 5.04 6.79
#